data_AF-A0AAD6R4F4-F1
#
_entry.id   AF-A0AAD6R4F4-F1
#
_cell.length_a   1.000
_cell.length_b   1.000
_cell.length_c   1.000
_cell.angle_alpha   90.00
_cell.angle_beta   90.00
_cell.angle_gamma   90.00
#
_symmetry.space_group_name_H-M   'P 1'
#
loop_
_entity.id
_entity.type
_entity.pdbx_description
1 polymer ?
#
loop_
_entity_poly.entity_id
_entity_poly.type
_entity_poly.pdbx_seq_one_letter_code
_entity_poly.pdbx_strand_id
1 'polypeptide(L)'
;MFPYGKTINEATGRPSDGLLIIDYIARSADLPLVVPYKNSSALHLSTSRGVNFAYSGATALSMEVLAKKNITLDWAKPSLSVQLGWLDDYFKGYCNNVKGAWLL
;
A
#
# COMPACT_ATOMS: atom_id res chain seq x y z
N MET A 1 21.12 5.08 2.35
CA MET A 1 20.13 4.18 1.74
C MET A 1 19.94 3.01 2.69
N PHE A 2 18.76 2.86 3.29
CA PHE A 2 18.52 1.80 4.26
C PHE A 2 18.47 0.43 3.56
N PRO A 3 18.91 -0.67 4.20
CA PRO A 3 19.19 -1.94 3.53
C PRO A 3 17.89 -2.76 3.34
N TYR A 4 16.94 -2.23 2.57
CA TYR A 4 15.65 -2.86 2.34
C TYR A 4 15.81 -4.26 1.73
N GLY A 5 15.40 -5.29 2.48
CA GLY A 5 15.45 -6.69 2.05
C GLY A 5 16.81 -7.41 2.14
N LYS A 6 17.75 -6.90 2.95
CA LYS A 6 19.07 -7.53 3.19
C LYS A 6 19.01 -9.00 3.62
N THR A 7 18.09 -9.39 4.49
CA THR A 7 17.97 -10.75 5.03
C THR A 7 17.48 -11.77 4.00
N ILE A 8 16.82 -11.30 2.94
CA ILE A 8 16.28 -12.14 1.87
C ILE A 8 16.97 -11.90 0.52
N ASN A 9 18.02 -11.07 0.49
CA ASN A 9 18.82 -10.72 -0.68
C ASN A 9 18.00 -10.19 -1.89
N GLU A 10 16.92 -9.45 -1.62
CA GLU A 10 16.04 -8.92 -2.66
C GLU A 10 15.55 -7.52 -2.28
N ALA A 11 15.59 -6.57 -3.22
CA ALA A 11 15.05 -5.22 -2.98
C ALA A 11 13.52 -5.26 -2.94
N THR A 12 12.95 -5.30 -1.74
CA THR A 12 11.49 -5.50 -1.57
C THR A 12 10.66 -4.22 -1.56
N GLY A 13 11.30 -3.06 -1.44
CA GLY A 13 10.65 -1.77 -1.21
C GLY A 13 9.96 -1.63 0.16
N ARG A 14 10.11 -2.62 1.05
CA ARG A 14 9.54 -2.60 2.41
C ARG A 14 10.52 -1.91 3.36
N PRO A 15 10.05 -1.11 4.33
CA PRO A 15 10.90 -0.43 5.31
C PRO A 15 11.43 -1.40 6.39
N SER A 16 12.05 -2.51 5.98
CA SER A 16 12.62 -3.56 6.82
C SER A 16 13.80 -4.21 6.07
N ASP A 17 14.71 -4.86 6.78
CA ASP A 17 15.73 -5.70 6.18
C ASP A 17 15.16 -7.04 5.65
N GLY A 18 13.86 -7.29 5.83
CA GLY A 18 13.15 -8.45 5.27
C GLY A 18 11.70 -8.11 4.91
N LEU A 19 10.80 -8.99 5.33
CA LEU A 19 9.36 -8.88 5.08
C LEU A 19 8.63 -8.20 6.25
N LEU A 20 7.46 -7.64 5.98
CA LEU A 20 6.56 -7.05 6.98
C LEU A 20 5.56 -8.09 7.49
N ILE A 21 4.93 -7.80 8.62
CA ILE A 21 3.88 -8.66 9.21
C ILE A 21 2.79 -9.06 8.20
N ILE A 22 2.38 -8.14 7.32
CA ILE A 22 1.36 -8.39 6.28
C ILE A 22 1.79 -9.46 5.27
N ASP A 23 3.10 -9.58 5.01
CA ASP A 23 3.63 -10.57 4.08
C ASP A 23 3.63 -11.97 4.70
N TYR A 24 3.91 -12.05 6.00
CA TYR A 24 3.79 -13.30 6.75
C TYR A 24 2.32 -13.73 6.85
N ILE A 25 1.39 -12.78 7.03
CA ILE A 25 -0.05 -13.07 6.97
C ILE A 25 -0.43 -13.63 5.60
N ALA A 26 -0.03 -12.97 4.50
CA ALA A 26 -0.27 -13.46 3.15
C ALA A 26 0.29 -14.88 2.93
N ARG A 27 1.56 -15.11 3.33
CA ARG A 27 2.21 -16.43 3.24
C ARG A 27 1.49 -17.50 4.05
N SER A 28 1.02 -17.17 5.26
CA SER A 28 0.29 -18.11 6.10
C SER A 28 -1.07 -18.52 5.51
N ALA A 29 -1.63 -17.69 4.64
CA ALA A 29 -2.86 -17.93 3.91
C ALA A 29 -2.65 -18.47 2.49
N ASP A 30 -1.41 -18.84 2.14
CA ASP A 30 -1.02 -19.25 0.77
C ASP A 30 -1.37 -18.22 -0.31
N LEU A 31 -1.35 -16.93 0.07
CA LEU A 31 -1.58 -15.80 -0.83
C LEU A 31 -0.25 -15.21 -1.33
N PRO A 32 -0.21 -14.70 -2.58
CA PRO A 32 0.92 -13.96 -3.08
C PRO A 32 1.16 -12.67 -2.28
N LEU A 33 2.38 -12.14 -2.35
CA LEU A 33 2.69 -10.85 -1.73
C LEU A 33 1.93 -9.72 -2.42
N VAL A 34 1.30 -8.88 -1.61
CA VAL A 34 0.54 -7.71 -2.06
C VAL A 34 1.43 -6.67 -2.72
N VAL A 35 0.95 -6.07 -3.81
CA VAL A 35 1.68 -5.01 -4.53
C VAL A 35 1.42 -3.64 -3.90
N PRO A 36 2.43 -2.75 -3.76
CA PRO A 36 2.19 -1.39 -3.30
C PRO A 36 1.34 -0.59 -4.29
N TYR A 37 0.31 0.11 -3.82
CA TYR A 37 -0.58 0.93 -4.68
C TYR A 37 0.17 1.96 -5.52
N LYS A 38 1.21 2.59 -4.95
CA LYS A 38 2.03 3.60 -5.63
C LYS A 38 3.08 3.02 -6.57
N ASN A 39 3.18 1.70 -6.69
CA ASN A 39 4.04 1.08 -7.69
C ASN A 39 3.25 0.88 -9.00
N SER A 40 3.21 1.92 -9.84
CA SER A 40 2.44 1.91 -11.09
C SER A 40 2.87 0.81 -12.06
N SER A 41 4.15 0.44 -12.10
CA SER A 41 4.64 -0.64 -12.95
C SER A 41 4.18 -2.02 -12.48
N ALA A 42 3.88 -2.19 -11.19
CA ALA A 42 3.38 -3.44 -10.62
C ALA A 42 1.86 -3.47 -10.39
N LEU A 43 1.16 -2.33 -10.53
CA LEU A 43 -0.27 -2.23 -10.20
C LEU A 43 -1.15 -3.14 -11.06
N HIS A 44 -0.72 -3.47 -12.27
CA HIS A 44 -1.40 -4.46 -13.15
C HIS A 44 -1.49 -5.86 -12.52
N LEU A 45 -0.58 -6.21 -11.59
CA LEU A 45 -0.58 -7.49 -10.88
C LEU A 45 -1.58 -7.51 -9.71
N SER A 46 -2.17 -6.37 -9.35
CA SER A 46 -3.07 -6.27 -8.19
C SER A 46 -4.33 -7.14 -8.31
N THR A 47 -4.80 -7.40 -9.54
CA THR A 47 -5.99 -8.23 -9.79
C THR A 47 -5.82 -9.67 -9.28
N SER A 48 -4.62 -10.23 -9.33
CA SER A 48 -4.33 -11.60 -8.86
C SER A 48 -3.59 -11.64 -7.52
N ARG A 49 -3.10 -10.51 -7.02
CA ARG A 49 -2.24 -10.46 -5.83
C ARG A 49 -2.73 -9.58 -4.68
N GLY A 50 -3.81 -8.84 -4.90
CA GLY A 50 -4.24 -7.78 -3.98
C GLY A 50 -3.29 -6.58 -4.00
N VAL A 51 -3.68 -5.52 -3.30
CA VAL A 51 -2.97 -4.24 -3.29
C VAL A 51 -2.84 -3.69 -1.87
N ASN A 52 -1.68 -3.12 -1.56
CA ASN A 52 -1.38 -2.50 -0.28
C ASN A 52 -1.29 -0.98 -0.42
N PHE A 53 -2.16 -0.27 0.31
CA PHE A 53 -2.21 1.20 0.31
C PHE A 53 -1.34 1.84 1.40
N ALA A 54 -0.75 1.03 2.29
CA ALA A 54 0.06 1.51 3.40
C ALA A 54 1.25 2.35 2.92
N TYR A 55 1.47 3.48 3.59
CA TYR A 55 2.64 4.32 3.38
C TYR A 55 3.44 4.47 4.68
N SER A 56 4.76 4.24 4.61
CA SER A 56 5.63 4.33 5.79
C SER A 56 5.61 5.74 6.41
N GLY A 57 5.28 5.81 7.70
CA GLY A 57 5.18 7.06 8.44
C GLY A 57 3.89 7.84 8.22
N ALA A 58 2.88 7.21 7.63
CA ALA A 58 1.54 7.79 7.57
C ALA A 58 0.95 8.03 8.96
N THR A 59 0.20 9.13 9.07
CA THR A 59 -0.52 9.49 10.29
C THR A 59 -1.96 8.98 10.25
N ALA A 60 -2.51 8.58 11.39
CA ALA A 60 -3.93 8.24 11.49
C ALA A 60 -4.83 9.47 11.23
N LEU A 61 -4.44 10.62 11.79
CA LEU A 61 -5.14 11.90 11.62
C LEU A 61 -4.58 12.68 10.42
N SER A 62 -5.37 13.60 9.86
CA SER A 62 -4.88 14.52 8.83
C SER A 62 -3.83 15.49 9.39
N MET A 63 -2.96 15.99 8.51
CA MET A 63 -1.98 17.01 8.88
C MET A 63 -2.63 18.27 9.45
N GLU A 64 -3.81 18.64 8.96
CA GLU A 64 -4.58 19.78 9.50
C GLU A 64 -5.00 19.56 10.96
N VAL A 65 -5.46 18.35 11.30
CA VAL A 65 -5.85 18.01 12.68
C VAL A 65 -4.63 17.98 13.60
N LEU A 66 -3.49 17.48 13.11
CA LEU A 66 -2.23 17.48 13.87
C LEU A 66 -1.71 18.91 14.09
N ALA A 67 -1.77 19.77 13.08
CA ALA A 67 -1.36 21.17 13.18
C ALA A 67 -2.19 21.93 14.23
N LYS A 68 -3.50 21.69 14.31
CA LYS A 68 -4.38 22.25 15.36
C LYS A 68 -4.00 21.80 16.78
N LYS A 69 -3.22 20.72 16.91
CA LYS A 69 -2.67 20.22 18.18
C LYS A 69 -1.22 20.65 18.41
N ASN A 70 -0.71 21.61 17.62
CA ASN A 70 0.70 22.02 17.61
C ASN A 70 1.68 20.86 17.31
N ILE A 71 1.23 19.86 16.55
CA ILE A 71 2.08 18.77 16.06
C ILE A 71 2.39 19.03 14.59
N THR A 72 3.64 19.39 14.30
CA THR A 72 4.15 19.57 12.95
C THR A 72 5.08 18.42 12.58
N LEU A 73 4.92 17.89 11.37
CA LEU A 73 5.85 16.92 10.80
C LEU A 73 6.54 17.59 9.62
N ASP A 74 7.87 17.64 9.64
CA ASP A 74 8.69 18.29 8.60
C ASP A 74 8.61 17.60 7.23
N TRP A 75 7.93 16.47 7.18
CA TRP A 75 7.82 15.60 6.03
C TRP A 75 6.34 15.29 5.79
N ALA A 76 5.83 15.74 4.64
CA ALA A 76 4.46 15.45 4.25
C ALA A 76 4.33 13.97 3.88
N LYS A 77 3.52 13.24 4.63
CA LYS A 77 3.10 11.90 4.27
C LYS A 77 1.61 11.82 4.06
N PRO A 78 1.16 10.92 3.18
CA PRO A 78 -0.25 10.62 3.03
C PRO A 78 -0.79 10.12 4.38
N SER A 79 -1.72 10.86 4.97
CA SER A 79 -2.47 10.39 6.13
C SER A 79 -3.29 9.16 5.78
N LEU A 80 -3.87 8.49 6.78
CA LEU A 80 -4.77 7.36 6.59
C LEU A 80 -5.94 7.74 5.69
N SER A 81 -6.51 8.94 5.86
CA SER A 81 -7.59 9.44 4.98
C SER A 81 -7.18 9.52 3.51
N VAL A 82 -5.93 9.89 3.22
CA VAL A 82 -5.40 9.91 1.84
C VAL A 82 -5.27 8.49 1.28
N GLN A 83 -4.82 7.54 2.10
CA GLN A 83 -4.71 6.13 1.72
C GLN A 83 -6.08 5.46 1.50
N LEU A 84 -7.10 5.85 2.27
CA LEU A 84 -8.49 5.43 2.04
C LEU A 84 -9.04 6.03 0.74
N GLY A 85 -8.72 7.29 0.43
CA GLY A 85 -9.06 7.86 -0.88
C GLY A 85 -8.44 7.08 -2.04
N TRP A 86 -7.21 6.58 -1.88
CA TRP A 86 -6.58 5.70 -2.87
C TRP A 86 -7.31 4.36 -3.02
N LEU A 87 -7.80 3.78 -1.92
CA LEU A 87 -8.62 2.58 -1.95
C LEU A 87 -9.92 2.84 -2.73
N ASP A 88 -10.60 3.96 -2.47
CA ASP A 88 -11.82 4.34 -3.19
C ASP A 88 -11.56 4.52 -4.69
N ASP A 89 -10.48 5.20 -5.06
CA ASP A 89 -10.10 5.40 -6.46
C ASP A 89 -9.75 4.08 -7.15
N TYR A 90 -9.05 3.19 -6.43
CA TYR A 90 -8.78 1.84 -6.91
C TYR A 90 -10.09 1.07 -7.19
N PHE A 91 -11.07 1.12 -6.28
CA PHE A 91 -12.35 0.45 -6.49
C PHE A 91 -13.19 1.06 -7.60
N LYS A 92 -13.17 2.39 -7.78
CA LYS A 92 -13.82 3.02 -8.94
C LYS A 92 -13.25 2.48 -10.24
N GLY A 93 -11.93 2.34 -10.37
CA GLY A 93 -11.31 1.74 -11.55
C GLY A 93 -11.66 0.26 -11.69
N TYR A 94 -11.51 -0.49 -10.61
CA TYR A 94 -11.73 -1.93 -10.59
C TYR A 94 -13.18 -2.29 -10.96
N CYS A 95 -14.17 -1.72 -10.27
CA CYS A 95 -15.59 -2.04 -10.49
C CYS A 95 -16.12 -1.55 -11.85
N ASN A 96 -15.59 -0.45 -12.39
CA ASN A 96 -16.00 0.03 -13.71
C ASN A 96 -15.40 -0.80 -14.85
N ASN A 97 -14.26 -1.49 -14.61
CA ASN A 97 -13.63 -2.40 -15.56
C ASN A 97 -14.25 -3.81 -15.56
N VAL A 98 -15.13 -4.16 -14.60
CA VAL A 98 -15.81 -5.47 -14.53
C VAL A 98 -17.03 -5.55 -15.46
N LYS A 99 -17.35 -4.49 -16.23
CA LYS A 99 -18.35 -4.55 -17.31
C LYS A 99 -17.81 -5.32 -18.53
N GLY A 100 -17.76 -6.65 -18.46
CA GLY A 100 -17.56 -7.46 -19.67
C GLY A 100 -16.97 -8.87 -19.55
N ALA A 101 -16.66 -9.38 -18.36
CA ALA A 101 -15.98 -10.69 -18.24
C ALA A 101 -16.89 -11.89 -17.91
N TRP A 102 -18.22 -11.74 -17.94
CA TRP A 102 -19.16 -12.82 -17.59
C TRP A 102 -20.38 -12.90 -18.51
N LEU A 103 -20.22 -12.60 -19.80
CA LEU A 103 -21.17 -13.01 -20.83
C LEU A 103 -20.40 -13.80 -21.89
N LEU A 104 -20.71 -15.11 -21.93
CA LEU A 104 -20.17 -16.20 -22.74
C LEU A 104 -18.99 -16.96 -22.12
#